data_AF-A0A938RUP3-F1
#
_entry.id   AF-A0A938RUP3-F1
#
_cell.length_a   1.000
_cell.length_b   1.000
_cell.length_c   1.000
_cell.angle_alpha   90.00
_cell.angle_beta   90.00
_cell.angle_gamma   90.00
#
_symmetry.space_group_name_H-M   'P 1'
#
loop_
_entity.id
_entity.type
_entity.pdbx_description
1 polymer ?
#
loop_
_entity_poly.entity_id
_entity_poly.type
_entity_poly.pdbx_seq_one_letter_code
_entity_poly.pdbx_strand_id
1 'polypeptide(L)'
;MDYLGIVTVLALFEYLAFSIMVGRARVTYGIKAPATTGHEIFERFYRVHQNTLEQLVLFLPALWVFGTHVSEKWGAILGLLFIVGRAVYARGYLANPERRGIGFLIGFVANGILLIGGLVGAIYGT
;
A
#
# COMPACT_ATOMS: atom_id res chain seq x y z
N MET A 1 18.25 11.86 -10.01
CA MET A 1 16.78 11.84 -9.89
C MET A 1 16.48 11.21 -8.55
N ASP A 2 15.60 11.81 -7.74
CA ASP A 2 15.20 11.24 -6.44
C ASP A 2 14.19 10.12 -6.67
N TYR A 3 14.68 8.87 -6.65
CA TYR A 3 13.85 7.71 -6.95
C TYR A 3 12.85 7.41 -5.82
N LEU A 4 13.23 7.65 -4.57
CA LEU A 4 12.38 7.40 -3.39
C LEU A 4 11.22 8.39 -3.34
N GLY A 5 11.48 9.66 -3.65
CA GLY A 5 10.46 10.69 -3.78
C GLY A 5 9.43 10.33 -4.86
N ILE A 6 9.89 9.89 -6.04
CA ILE A 6 8.99 9.46 -7.12
C ILE A 6 8.11 8.28 -6.68
N VAL A 7 8.70 7.24 -6.08
CA VAL A 7 7.96 6.06 -5.61
C VAL A 7 6.96 6.42 -4.50
N THR A 8 7.35 7.32 -3.59
CA THR A 8 6.46 7.86 -2.55
C THR A 8 5.24 8.51 -3.17
N VAL A 9 5.43 9.39 -4.15
CA VAL A 9 4.34 10.10 -4.82
C VAL A 9 3.44 9.12 -5.59
N LEU A 10 4.00 8.11 -6.26
CA LEU A 10 3.22 7.08 -6.95
C LEU A 10 2.35 6.27 -5.98
N ALA A 11 2.88 5.87 -4.82
CA ALA A 11 2.11 5.16 -3.79
C ALA A 11 0.97 6.02 -3.23
N LEU A 12 1.19 7.33 -3.06
CA LEU A 12 0.15 8.27 -2.64
C LEU A 12 -0.94 8.46 -3.70
N PHE A 13 -0.58 8.50 -4.99
CA PHE A 13 -1.57 8.53 -6.08
C PHE A 13 -2.41 7.24 -6.14
N GLU A 14 -1.80 6.08 -5.92
CA GLU A 14 -2.54 4.82 -5.81
C GLU A 14 -3.54 4.87 -4.64
N TYR A 15 -3.10 5.32 -3.47
CA TYR A 15 -3.98 5.47 -2.31
C TYR A 15 -5.12 6.45 -2.57
N LEU A 16 -4.84 7.61 -3.20
CA LEU A 16 -5.86 8.57 -3.60
C LEU A 16 -6.89 7.95 -4.55
N ALA A 17 -6.44 7.15 -5.53
CA ALA A 17 -7.34 6.42 -6.42
C ALA A 17 -8.25 5.45 -5.63
N PHE A 18 -7.73 4.77 -4.62
CA PHE A 18 -8.53 3.91 -3.74
C PHE A 18 -9.54 4.73 -2.91
N SER A 19 -9.18 5.92 -2.44
CA SER A 19 -10.11 6.82 -1.73
C SER A 19 -11.27 7.24 -2.62
N ILE A 20 -10.98 7.60 -3.88
CA ILE A 20 -12.00 7.96 -4.88
C ILE A 20 -12.93 6.78 -5.14
N MET A 21 -12.40 5.56 -5.27
CA MET A 21 -13.22 4.37 -5.46
C MET A 21 -14.18 4.12 -4.28
N VAL A 22 -13.74 4.31 -3.04
CA VAL A 22 -14.62 4.23 -1.85
C VAL A 22 -15.70 5.29 -1.92
N GLY A 23 -15.35 6.54 -2.27
CA GLY A 23 -16.32 7.63 -2.42
C GLY A 23 -17.39 7.31 -3.46
N ARG A 24 -16.99 6.79 -4.63
CA ARG A 24 -17.93 6.33 -5.68
C ARG A 24 -18.81 5.19 -5.17
N ALA A 25 -18.24 4.20 -4.50
CA ALA A 25 -18.99 3.08 -3.95
C ALA A 25 -20.02 3.54 -2.90
N ARG A 26 -19.73 4.56 -2.07
CA ARG A 26 -20.72 5.13 -1.14
C ARG A 26 -21.96 5.63 -1.86
N VAL A 27 -21.77 6.36 -2.96
CA VAL A 27 -22.87 6.90 -3.77
C VAL A 27 -23.62 5.75 -4.44
N THR A 28 -22.91 4.83 -5.10
CA THR A 28 -23.50 3.71 -5.84
C THR A 28 -24.35 2.79 -4.95
N TYR A 29 -23.90 2.52 -3.72
CA TYR A 29 -24.56 1.60 -2.80
C TYR A 29 -25.37 2.31 -1.70
N GLY A 30 -25.56 3.63 -1.79
CA GLY A 30 -26.41 4.40 -0.87
C GLY A 30 -25.92 4.46 0.57
N ILE A 31 -24.60 4.33 0.81
CA ILE A 31 -24.02 4.30 2.16
C ILE A 31 -23.80 5.73 2.66
N LYS A 32 -24.69 6.21 3.53
CA LYS A 32 -24.61 7.54 4.15
C LYS A 32 -23.53 7.58 5.22
N ALA A 33 -22.70 8.63 5.21
CA ALA A 33 -21.79 8.89 6.32
C ALA A 33 -22.58 9.06 7.64
N PRO A 34 -22.05 8.61 8.80
CA PRO A 34 -20.72 8.05 9.03
C PRO A 34 -20.59 6.53 8.81
N ALA A 35 -21.61 5.85 8.26
CA ALA A 35 -21.61 4.40 8.13
C ALA A 35 -20.44 3.88 7.28
N THR A 36 -19.81 2.81 7.76
CA THR A 36 -18.70 2.09 7.10
C THR A 36 -19.05 0.64 6.77
N THR A 37 -20.30 0.27 6.99
CA THR A 37 -20.90 -1.04 6.72
C THR A 37 -22.23 -0.87 5.98
N GLY A 38 -22.71 -1.92 5.32
CA GLY A 38 -24.05 -1.97 4.73
C GLY A 38 -24.14 -2.84 3.49
N HIS A 39 -23.39 -2.50 2.44
CA HIS A 39 -23.35 -3.30 1.20
C HIS A 39 -22.00 -4.01 1.09
N GLU A 40 -22.01 -5.33 0.88
CA GLU A 40 -20.79 -6.14 0.89
C GLU A 40 -19.72 -5.61 -0.08
N ILE A 41 -20.10 -5.26 -1.32
CA ILE A 41 -19.15 -4.70 -2.29
C ILE A 41 -18.56 -3.36 -1.82
N PHE A 42 -19.36 -2.49 -1.19
CA PHE A 42 -18.85 -1.26 -0.60
C PHE A 42 -17.83 -1.57 0.51
N GLU A 43 -18.12 -2.53 1.38
CA GLU A 43 -17.21 -2.93 2.44
C GLU A 43 -15.88 -3.46 1.88
N ARG A 44 -15.90 -4.18 0.75
CA ARG A 44 -14.66 -4.59 0.06
C ARG A 44 -13.82 -3.39 -0.39
N PHE A 45 -14.43 -2.38 -1.05
CA PHE A 45 -13.73 -1.14 -1.41
C PHE A 45 -13.17 -0.42 -0.18
N TYR A 46 -13.97 -0.31 0.87
CA TYR A 46 -13.58 0.33 2.12
C TYR A 46 -12.39 -0.38 2.78
N ARG A 47 -12.41 -1.73 2.84
CA ARG A 47 -11.32 -2.55 3.38
C ARG A 47 -10.04 -2.48 2.54
N VAL A 48 -10.15 -2.40 1.21
CA VAL A 48 -8.99 -2.17 0.34
C VAL A 48 -8.30 -0.85 0.69
N HIS A 49 -9.06 0.23 0.76
CA HIS A 49 -8.55 1.55 1.11
C HIS A 49 -7.95 1.60 2.52
N GLN A 50 -8.68 1.13 3.54
CA GLN A 50 -8.21 1.11 4.93
C GLN A 50 -6.94 0.28 5.09
N ASN A 51 -6.89 -0.93 4.51
CA ASN A 51 -5.69 -1.74 4.62
C ASN A 51 -4.50 -1.11 3.88
N THR A 52 -4.71 -0.41 2.77
CA THR A 52 -3.62 0.33 2.10
C THR A 52 -3.11 1.47 2.99
N LEU A 53 -4.01 2.20 3.67
CA LEU A 53 -3.62 3.23 4.64
C LEU A 53 -2.75 2.65 5.75
N GLU A 54 -3.18 1.55 6.37
CA GLU A 54 -2.42 0.84 7.42
C GLU A 54 -1.02 0.44 6.92
N GLN A 55 -0.91 -0.05 5.68
CA GLN A 55 0.37 -0.44 5.09
C GLN A 55 1.25 0.76 4.75
N LEU A 56 0.68 1.88 4.30
CA LEU A 56 1.44 3.11 3.98
C LEU A 56 2.16 3.69 5.20
N VAL A 57 1.55 3.62 6.38
CA VAL A 57 2.14 4.06 7.64
C VAL A 57 3.47 3.34 7.93
N LEU A 58 3.57 2.06 7.54
CA LEU A 58 4.79 1.28 7.68
C LEU A 58 5.73 1.44 6.48
N PHE A 59 5.18 1.41 5.27
CA PHE A 59 5.92 1.45 4.02
C PHE A 59 6.74 2.73 3.85
N LEU A 60 6.14 3.91 4.07
CA LEU A 60 6.80 5.17 3.79
C LEU A 60 8.06 5.37 4.66
N PRO A 61 8.02 5.25 5.99
CA PRO A 61 9.23 5.34 6.81
C PRO A 61 10.26 4.25 6.44
N ALA A 62 9.83 3.01 6.23
CA ALA A 62 10.73 1.91 5.89
C ALA A 62 11.45 2.15 4.54
N LEU A 63 10.74 2.68 3.54
CA LEU A 63 11.30 3.04 2.23
C LEU A 63 12.44 4.06 2.39
N TRP A 64 12.20 5.12 3.16
CA TRP A 64 13.19 6.18 3.36
C TRP A 64 14.38 5.69 4.17
N VAL A 65 14.16 4.99 5.29
CA VAL A 65 15.26 4.43 6.11
C VAL A 65 16.11 3.45 5.30
N PHE A 66 15.49 2.54 4.55
CA PHE A 66 16.23 1.63 3.67
C PHE A 66 16.99 2.37 2.59
N GLY A 67 16.34 3.33 1.93
CA GLY A 67 16.92 4.08 0.83
C GLY A 67 18.13 4.93 1.25
N THR A 68 18.09 5.52 2.45
CA THR A 68 19.19 6.34 2.99
C THR A 68 20.33 5.50 3.54
N HIS A 69 20.05 4.36 4.18
CA HIS A 69 21.07 3.57 4.88
C HIS A 69 21.58 2.35 4.09
N VAL A 70 20.87 1.91 3.05
CA VAL A 70 21.24 0.71 2.29
C VAL A 70 21.44 1.05 0.82
N SER A 71 20.37 1.44 0.11
CA SER A 71 20.45 1.79 -1.30
C SER A 71 19.16 2.42 -1.81
N GLU A 72 19.27 3.62 -2.35
CA GLU A 72 18.18 4.35 -3.00
C GLU A 72 17.54 3.53 -4.14
N LYS A 73 18.37 2.91 -4.99
CA LYS A 73 17.90 2.14 -6.17
C LYS A 73 17.12 0.90 -5.76
N TRP A 74 17.65 0.12 -4.81
CA TRP A 74 16.96 -1.08 -4.33
C TRP A 74 15.71 -0.73 -3.54
N GLY A 75 15.73 0.35 -2.76
CA GLY A 75 14.55 0.89 -2.09
C GLY A 75 13.44 1.22 -3.08
N ALA A 76 13.78 1.90 -4.18
CA ALA A 76 12.81 2.23 -5.23
C ALA A 76 12.21 0.98 -5.90
N ILE A 77 13.02 -0.04 -6.21
CA ILE A 77 12.53 -1.32 -6.78
C ILE A 77 11.55 -2.01 -5.83
N LEU A 78 11.91 -2.12 -4.56
CA LEU A 78 11.04 -2.70 -3.53
C LEU A 78 9.76 -1.90 -3.34
N GLY A 79 9.82 -0.57 -3.42
CA GLY A 79 8.64 0.27 -3.35
C GLY A 79 7.73 0.17 -4.56
N LEU A 80 8.27 -0.03 -5.77
CA LEU A 80 7.45 -0.36 -6.95
C LEU A 80 6.76 -1.73 -6.79
N LEU A 81 7.46 -2.72 -6.22
CA LEU A 81 6.85 -4.02 -5.89
C LEU A 81 5.72 -3.88 -4.88
N PHE A 82 5.88 -3.02 -3.86
CA PHE A 82 4.81 -2.71 -2.91
C PHE A 82 3.57 -2.16 -3.63
N ILE A 83 3.74 -1.14 -4.49
CA ILE A 83 2.64 -0.53 -5.27
C ILE A 83 1.93 -1.58 -6.13
N VAL A 84 2.69 -2.40 -6.88
CA VAL A 84 2.10 -3.48 -7.70
C VAL A 84 1.34 -4.48 -6.82
N GLY A 85 1.89 -4.84 -5.65
CA GLY A 85 1.24 -5.70 -4.68
C GLY A 85 -0.11 -5.13 -4.21
N ARG A 86 -0.19 -3.83 -3.95
CA ARG A 86 -1.44 -3.13 -3.58
C ARG A 86 -2.46 -3.14 -4.70
N ALA A 87 -2.07 -2.90 -5.94
CA ALA A 87 -2.96 -2.98 -7.10
C ALA A 87 -3.52 -4.40 -7.30
N VAL A 88 -2.67 -5.44 -7.14
CA VAL A 88 -3.10 -6.85 -7.20
C VAL A 88 -4.02 -7.20 -6.04
N TYR A 89 -3.70 -6.74 -4.82
CA TYR A 89 -4.52 -6.92 -3.63
C TYR A 89 -5.91 -6.31 -3.83
N ALA A 90 -5.98 -5.07 -4.31
CA ALA A 90 -7.24 -4.37 -4.59
C ALA A 90 -8.08 -5.14 -5.60
N ARG A 91 -7.51 -5.52 -6.75
CA ARG A 91 -8.21 -6.29 -7.79
C ARG A 91 -8.74 -7.63 -7.27
N GLY A 92 -7.90 -8.35 -6.52
CA GLY A 92 -8.25 -9.64 -5.93
C GLY A 92 -9.42 -9.52 -4.95
N TYR A 93 -9.30 -8.61 -3.98
CA TYR A 93 -10.31 -8.40 -2.93
C TYR A 93 -11.66 -7.98 -3.51
N LEU A 94 -11.67 -7.04 -4.47
CA LEU A 94 -12.91 -6.57 -5.08
C LEU A 94 -13.64 -7.69 -5.84
N ALA A 95 -12.91 -8.54 -6.55
CA ALA A 95 -13.50 -9.68 -7.26
C ALA A 95 -14.00 -10.77 -6.30
N ASN A 96 -13.14 -11.25 -5.40
CA ASN A 96 -13.47 -12.22 -4.36
C ASN A 96 -12.55 -12.01 -3.14
N PRO A 97 -13.09 -11.75 -1.94
CA PRO A 97 -12.30 -11.52 -0.73
C PRO A 97 -11.23 -12.59 -0.43
N GLU A 98 -11.45 -13.84 -0.84
CA GLU A 98 -10.48 -14.93 -0.66
C GLU A 98 -9.23 -14.78 -1.54
N ARG A 99 -9.33 -14.07 -2.67
CA ARG A 99 -8.22 -13.89 -3.64
C ARG A 99 -7.25 -12.77 -3.29
N ARG A 100 -7.44 -12.11 -2.14
CA ARG A 100 -6.58 -11.00 -1.70
C ARG A 100 -5.16 -11.42 -1.29
N GLY A 101 -4.94 -12.71 -0.98
CA GLY A 101 -3.72 -13.20 -0.34
C GLY A 101 -2.44 -12.93 -1.10
N ILE A 102 -2.43 -13.12 -2.43
CA ILE A 102 -1.22 -12.97 -3.26
C ILE A 102 -0.72 -11.52 -3.25
N GLY A 103 -1.61 -10.56 -3.51
CA GLY A 103 -1.25 -9.14 -3.50
C GLY A 103 -0.81 -8.66 -2.11
N PHE A 104 -1.46 -9.17 -1.06
CA PHE A 104 -1.05 -8.88 0.31
C PHE A 104 0.36 -9.37 0.59
N LEU A 105 0.68 -10.62 0.21
CA LEU A 105 1.99 -11.22 0.44
C LEU A 105 3.11 -10.45 -0.27
N ILE A 106 2.90 -10.00 -1.51
CA ILE A 106 3.88 -9.18 -2.25
C ILE A 106 4.21 -7.91 -1.48
N GLY A 107 3.18 -7.16 -1.07
CA GLY A 107 3.37 -5.93 -0.29
C GLY A 107 4.02 -6.19 1.07
N PHE A 108 3.62 -7.27 1.74
CA PHE A 108 4.16 -7.66 3.04
C PHE A 108 5.65 -8.02 2.96
N VAL A 109 6.06 -8.79 1.96
CA VAL A 109 7.47 -9.15 1.74
C VAL A 109 8.30 -7.90 1.40
N ALA A 110 7.80 -7.03 0.52
CA ALA A 110 8.48 -5.77 0.21
C ALA A 110 8.70 -4.92 1.47
N ASN A 111 7.66 -4.76 2.28
CA ASN A 111 7.74 -4.06 3.57
C ASN A 111 8.71 -4.73 4.55
N GLY A 112 8.70 -6.05 4.66
CA GLY A 112 9.62 -6.79 5.52
C GLY A 112 11.08 -6.57 5.14
N ILE A 113 11.40 -6.61 3.83
CA ILE A 113 12.75 -6.36 3.33
C ILE A 113 13.16 -4.91 3.59
N LEU A 114 12.29 -3.93 3.29
CA LEU A 114 12.57 -2.52 3.55
C LEU A 114 12.81 -2.26 5.04
N LEU A 115 11.97 -2.81 5.92
CA LEU A 115 12.04 -2.57 7.36
C LEU A 115 13.28 -3.21 7.98
N ILE A 116 13.51 -4.51 7.72
CA ILE A 116 14.65 -5.25 8.28
C ILE A 116 15.95 -4.74 7.66
N GLY A 117 15.99 -4.57 6.34
CA GLY A 117 17.16 -4.04 5.65
C GLY A 117 17.49 -2.62 6.09
N GLY A 118 16.48 -1.76 6.26
CA GLY A 118 16.65 -0.40 6.77
C GLY A 118 17.20 -0.38 8.20
N LEU A 119 16.70 -1.26 9.08
CA LEU A 119 17.23 -1.40 10.44
C LEU A 119 18.69 -1.86 10.44
N VAL A 120 19.02 -2.90 9.68
CA VAL A 120 20.39 -3.42 9.57
C VAL A 120 21.33 -2.35 9.02
N GLY A 121 20.91 -1.66 7.95
CA GLY A 121 21.68 -0.54 7.39
C GLY A 121 21.85 0.61 8.37
N ALA A 122 20.82 0.95 9.16
CA ALA A 122 20.94 2.02 10.14
C ALA A 122 21.90 1.68 11.29
N ILE A 123 22.05 0.39 11.64
CA ILE A 123 22.95 -0.05 12.72
C ILE A 123 24.38 -0.23 12.22
N TYR A 124 24.57 -0.84 11.05
CA TYR A 124 25.87 -1.29 10.55
C TYR A 124 26.37 -0.53 9.32
N GLY A 125 25.52 0.27 8.68
CA GLY A 125 25.85 1.12 7.54
C GLY A 125 26.45 2.43 8.01
N THR A 126 27.70 2.38 8.46
CA THR A 126 28.60 3.53 8.61
C THR A 126 29.94 3.21 7.99
#